data_AF-A0A7J3TWI1-F1
#
_entry.id   AF-A0A7J3TWI1-F1
#
_cell.length_a   1.000
_cell.length_b   1.000
_cell.length_c   1.000
_cell.angle_alpha   90.00
_cell.angle_beta   90.00
_cell.angle_gamma   90.00
#
_symmetry.space_group_name_H-M   'P 1'
#
loop_
_entity.id
_entity.type
_entity.pdbx_description
1 polymer ?
#
loop_
_entity_poly.entity_id
_entity_poly.type
_entity_poly.pdbx_seq_one_letter_code
_entity_poly.pdbx_strand_id
1 'polypeptide(L)'
;MRRGGLLLSLDFLEVYDFELSFLNDGKVGRPFKITDRYVALIAVIRHIFSMPHRRIEGFTRALSRLIPRLPPVDYSWVRRRILRLDLNPCRSSSAYTRKTV
;
A
#
# COMPACT_ATOMS: atom_id res chain seq x y z
N MET A 1 28.88 6.36 -11.65
CA MET A 1 27.40 6.45 -11.64
C MET A 1 26.91 6.56 -10.21
N ARG A 2 26.13 7.58 -9.84
CA ARG A 2 25.52 7.69 -8.50
C ARG A 2 24.22 6.90 -8.50
N ARG A 3 24.10 5.86 -7.66
CA ARG A 3 22.85 5.10 -7.48
C ARG A 3 21.94 5.88 -6.53
N GLY A 4 20.70 6.14 -6.94
CA GLY A 4 19.66 6.60 -6.02
C GLY A 4 19.14 5.42 -5.20
N GLY A 5 19.13 5.56 -3.88
CA GLY A 5 18.50 4.59 -2.97
C GLY A 5 17.05 4.99 -2.69
N LEU A 6 16.16 4.00 -2.54
CA LEU A 6 14.80 4.19 -2.06
C LEU A 6 14.67 3.48 -0.72
N LEU A 7 14.37 4.24 0.35
CA LEU A 7 14.02 3.68 1.65
C LEU A 7 12.51 3.56 1.75
N LEU A 8 12.03 2.37 2.09
CA LEU A 8 10.62 2.08 2.29
C LEU A 8 10.45 1.65 3.75
N SER A 9 9.57 2.33 4.49
CA SER A 9 9.04 1.77 5.74
C SER A 9 8.07 0.65 5.39
N LEU A 10 8.27 -0.50 6.05
CA LEU A 10 7.44 -1.69 5.90
C LEU A 10 6.71 -2.02 7.21
N ASP A 11 6.64 -1.08 8.15
CA ASP A 11 6.10 -1.29 9.49
C ASP A 11 4.62 -1.67 9.46
N PHE A 12 3.91 -1.26 8.40
CA PHE A 12 2.53 -1.68 8.15
C PHE A 12 2.37 -3.21 7.99
N LEU A 13 3.45 -3.95 7.72
CA LEU A 13 3.43 -5.41 7.62
C LEU A 13 3.14 -6.09 8.96
N GLU A 14 3.44 -5.44 10.09
CA GLU A 14 3.20 -6.00 11.42
C GLU A 14 1.72 -6.25 11.68
N VAL A 15 0.86 -5.36 11.17
CA VAL A 15 -0.59 -5.38 11.35
C VAL A 15 -1.33 -5.77 10.07
N TYR A 16 -0.62 -6.31 9.07
CA TYR A 16 -1.17 -6.57 7.73
C TYR A 16 -2.34 -7.54 7.76
N ASP A 17 -2.20 -8.68 8.44
CA ASP A 17 -3.22 -9.73 8.46
C ASP A 17 -4.46 -9.27 9.26
N PHE A 18 -4.24 -8.53 10.34
CA PHE A 18 -5.30 -7.89 11.11
C PHE A 18 -6.08 -6.86 10.27
N GLU A 19 -5.37 -5.96 9.59
CA GLU A 19 -5.99 -4.96 8.70
C GLU A 19 -6.76 -5.63 7.56
N LEU A 20 -6.21 -6.70 6.97
CA LEU A 20 -6.87 -7.43 5.89
C LEU A 20 -8.12 -8.15 6.37
N SER A 21 -8.09 -8.72 7.58
CA SER A 21 -9.27 -9.32 8.23
C SER A 21 -10.33 -8.25 8.47
N PHE A 22 -9.95 -7.11 9.04
CA PHE A 22 -10.86 -5.98 9.30
C PHE A 22 -11.50 -5.43 8.02
N LEU A 23 -10.73 -5.29 6.94
CA LEU A 23 -11.27 -4.84 5.64
C LEU A 23 -12.24 -5.84 4.99
N ASN A 24 -12.13 -7.11 5.36
CA ASN A 24 -12.99 -8.18 4.85
C ASN A 24 -14.13 -8.54 5.81
N ASP A 25 -14.17 -7.97 7.00
CA ASP A 25 -15.24 -8.21 7.96
C ASP A 25 -16.58 -7.70 7.40
N GLY A 26 -17.59 -8.56 7.42
CA GLY A 26 -18.90 -8.28 6.82
C GLY A 26 -18.92 -8.02 5.30
N LYS A 27 -17.81 -8.24 4.59
CA LYS A 27 -17.71 -7.93 3.17
C LYS A 27 -18.48 -8.93 2.30
N VAL A 28 -19.45 -8.43 1.54
CA VAL A 28 -20.20 -9.23 0.54
C VAL A 28 -19.47 -9.23 -0.80
N GLY A 29 -19.29 -10.42 -1.39
CA GLY A 29 -18.62 -10.62 -2.68
C GLY A 29 -17.15 -11.03 -2.54
N ARG A 30 -16.33 -10.77 -3.58
CA ARG A 30 -14.93 -11.22 -3.59
C ARG A 30 -14.12 -10.50 -2.49
N PRO A 31 -13.44 -11.23 -1.58
CA PRO A 31 -12.64 -10.62 -0.54
C PRO A 31 -11.47 -9.82 -1.11
N PHE A 32 -11.09 -8.76 -0.40
CA PHE A 32 -9.84 -8.06 -0.62
C PHE A 32 -8.66 -8.99 -0.35
N LYS A 33 -7.61 -8.85 -1.16
CA LYS A 33 -6.35 -9.62 -1.01
C LYS A 33 -5.19 -8.78 -0.48
N ILE A 34 -5.39 -7.46 -0.42
CA ILE A 34 -4.39 -6.51 0.04
C ILE A 34 -5.03 -5.43 0.90
N THR A 35 -4.22 -4.93 1.82
CA THR A 35 -4.57 -3.87 2.77
C THR A 35 -4.61 -2.49 2.12
N ASP A 36 -5.27 -1.53 2.78
CA ASP A 36 -5.31 -0.15 2.32
C ASP A 36 -3.93 0.50 2.44
N ARG A 37 -3.17 0.17 3.49
CA ARG A 37 -1.77 0.63 3.63
C ARG A 37 -0.86 0.15 2.50
N TYR A 38 -1.02 -1.08 2.02
CA TYR A 38 -0.25 -1.54 0.86
C TYR A 38 -0.66 -0.82 -0.44
N VAL A 39 -1.97 -0.55 -0.61
CA VAL A 39 -2.45 0.29 -1.72
C VAL A 39 -1.86 1.70 -1.66
N ALA A 40 -1.76 2.29 -0.47
CA ALA A 40 -1.15 3.61 -0.26
C ALA A 40 0.35 3.61 -0.63
N LEU A 41 1.11 2.60 -0.19
CA LEU A 41 2.51 2.43 -0.59
C LEU A 41 2.66 2.39 -2.12
N ILE A 42 1.84 1.58 -2.80
CA ILE A 42 1.86 1.49 -4.26
C ILE A 42 1.50 2.82 -4.91
N ALA A 43 0.51 3.56 -4.36
CA ALA A 43 0.12 4.86 -4.86
C ALA A 43 1.25 5.89 -4.77
N VAL A 44 1.95 5.95 -3.62
CA VAL A 44 3.09 6.84 -3.38
C VAL A 44 4.24 6.51 -4.33
N ILE A 45 4.64 5.23 -4.43
CA ILE A 45 5.70 4.79 -5.35
C ILE A 45 5.31 5.15 -6.80
N ARG A 46 4.08 4.88 -7.19
CA ARG A 46 3.58 5.22 -8.51
C ARG A 46 3.64 6.72 -8.78
N HIS A 47 3.34 7.56 -7.78
CA HIS A 47 3.39 9.01 -7.88
C HIS A 47 4.84 9.52 -8.02
N ILE A 48 5.73 9.11 -7.12
CA ILE A 48 7.15 9.51 -7.09
C ILE A 48 7.84 9.16 -8.41
N PHE A 49 7.59 7.96 -8.94
CA PHE A 49 8.23 7.48 -10.17
C PHE A 49 7.43 7.78 -11.45
N SER A 50 6.34 8.56 -11.37
CA SER A 50 5.43 8.83 -12.49
C SER A 50 5.05 7.55 -13.29
N MET A 51 4.81 6.45 -12.57
CA MET A 51 4.71 5.12 -13.18
C MET A 51 3.32 4.88 -13.80
N PRO A 52 3.19 4.57 -15.10
CA PRO A 52 1.94 4.11 -15.70
C PRO A 52 1.33 2.93 -14.94
N HIS A 53 0.00 2.88 -14.83
CA HIS A 53 -0.69 1.83 -14.07
C HIS A 53 -0.27 0.41 -14.47
N ARG A 54 -0.06 0.14 -15.77
CA ARG A 54 0.36 -1.19 -16.24
C ARG A 54 1.74 -1.62 -15.69
N ARG A 55 2.66 -0.68 -15.45
CA ARG A 55 4.00 -1.00 -14.90
C ARG A 55 3.95 -1.39 -13.42
N ILE A 56 2.87 -1.07 -12.71
CA ILE A 56 2.68 -1.43 -11.30
C ILE A 56 2.66 -2.96 -11.11
N GLU A 57 2.10 -3.73 -12.05
CA GLU A 57 2.07 -5.20 -11.91
C GLU A 57 3.48 -5.79 -11.96
N GLY A 58 4.31 -5.33 -12.89
CA GLY A 58 5.71 -5.74 -12.99
C GLY A 58 6.49 -5.35 -11.74
N PHE A 59 6.27 -4.12 -11.24
CA PHE A 59 6.87 -3.64 -10.00
C PHE A 59 6.48 -4.49 -8.80
N THR A 60 5.20 -4.74 -8.58
CA THR A 60 4.72 -5.53 -7.43
C THR A 60 5.10 -7.01 -7.54
N ARG A 61 5.23 -7.56 -8.75
CA ARG A 61 5.77 -8.91 -8.97
C ARG A 61 7.27 -9.00 -8.63
N ALA A 62 8.03 -7.94 -8.93
CA ALA A 62 9.42 -7.88 -8.47
C ALA A 62 9.45 -7.72 -6.93
N LEU A 63 8.64 -6.82 -6.38
CA LEU A 63 8.55 -6.57 -4.94
C LEU A 63 8.17 -7.82 -4.15
N SER A 64 7.24 -8.64 -4.66
CA SER A 64 6.83 -9.89 -4.01
C SER A 64 7.95 -10.93 -3.94
N ARG A 65 8.97 -10.84 -4.81
CA ARG A 65 10.16 -11.70 -4.73
C ARG A 65 11.11 -11.23 -3.63
N LEU A 66 11.16 -9.93 -3.35
CA LEU A 66 11.96 -9.38 -2.26
C LEU A 66 11.24 -9.52 -0.90
N ILE A 67 9.92 -9.31 -0.89
CA ILE A 67 9.07 -9.31 0.30
C ILE A 67 7.89 -10.25 0.03
N PRO A 68 8.01 -11.56 0.30
CA PRO A 68 6.97 -12.55 -0.01
C PRO A 68 5.62 -12.30 0.65
N ARG A 69 5.58 -11.55 1.75
CA ARG A 69 4.32 -11.14 2.42
C ARG A 69 3.47 -10.19 1.58
N LEU A 70 4.06 -9.51 0.60
CA LEU A 70 3.36 -8.59 -0.29
C LEU A 70 2.99 -9.31 -1.58
N PRO A 71 1.69 -9.61 -1.82
CA PRO A 71 1.30 -10.27 -3.04
C PRO A 71 1.45 -9.33 -4.26
N PRO A 72 1.69 -9.89 -5.46
CA PRO A 72 1.60 -9.12 -6.69
C PRO A 72 0.16 -8.64 -6.89
N VAL A 73 0.00 -7.48 -7.52
CA VAL A 73 -1.31 -6.84 -7.67
C VAL A 73 -1.67 -6.64 -9.14
N ASP A 74 -2.96 -6.76 -9.43
CA ASP A 74 -3.52 -6.40 -10.73
C ASP A 74 -3.74 -4.87 -10.81
N TYR A 75 -3.31 -4.25 -11.90
CA TYR A 75 -3.34 -2.79 -12.02
C TYR A 75 -4.77 -2.23 -12.07
N SER A 76 -5.71 -2.98 -12.65
CA SER A 76 -7.10 -2.54 -12.81
C SER A 76 -7.82 -2.53 -11.46
N TRP A 77 -7.50 -3.51 -10.62
CA TRP A 77 -8.01 -3.61 -9.26
C TRP A 77 -7.39 -2.55 -8.35
N VAL A 78 -6.06 -2.39 -8.38
CA VAL A 78 -5.37 -1.39 -7.56
C VAL A 78 -5.74 0.02 -7.95
N ARG A 79 -5.88 0.33 -9.25
CA ARG A 79 -6.35 1.64 -9.70
C ARG A 79 -7.68 2.03 -9.05
N ARG A 80 -8.65 1.10 -9.02
CA ARG A 80 -9.95 1.35 -8.37
C ARG A 80 -9.82 1.62 -6.87
N ARG A 81 -8.86 0.98 -6.20
CA ARG A 81 -8.60 1.17 -4.77
C ARG A 81 -7.89 2.50 -4.50
N ILE A 82 -6.88 2.85 -5.30
CA ILE A 82 -6.18 4.14 -5.21
C ILE A 82 -7.17 5.30 -5.36
N LEU A 83 -8.10 5.22 -6.33
CA LEU A 83 -9.10 6.27 -6.54
C LEU A 83 -10.14 6.39 -5.41
N ARG A 84 -10.29 5.34 -4.58
CA ARG A 84 -11.19 5.33 -3.43
C ARG A 84 -10.48 5.69 -2.12
N LEU A 85 -9.15 5.55 -2.08
CA LEU A 85 -8.37 5.90 -0.92
C LEU A 85 -8.26 7.43 -0.86
N ASP A 86 -8.70 8.02 0.25
CA ASP A 86 -8.37 9.40 0.54
C ASP A 86 -6.90 9.46 0.96
N LEU A 87 -6.03 9.75 0.00
CA LEU A 87 -4.57 9.81 0.21
C LEU A 87 -4.13 11.11 0.88
N ASN A 88 -5.03 11.87 1.52
CA ASN A 88 -4.69 13.12 2.16
C ASN A 88 -3.71 12.88 3.32
N PRO A 89 -2.42 13.25 3.17
CA PRO A 89 -1.38 12.84 4.11
C PRO A 89 -1.55 13.47 5.49
N CYS A 90 -2.30 14.57 5.60
CA CYS A 90 -2.38 15.39 6.80
C CYS A 90 -3.54 15.06 7.75
N ARG A 91 -4.44 14.12 7.44
CA ARG A 91 -5.61 13.85 8.31
C ARG A 91 -5.33 12.82 9.41
N SER A 92 -4.27 12.02 9.29
CA SER A 92 -3.85 11.05 10.33
C SER A 92 -3.00 11.67 11.45
N SER A 93 -2.56 12.93 11.31
CA SER A 93 -1.71 13.63 12.28
C SER A 93 -2.48 14.24 13.47
N SER A 94 -3.73 13.84 13.71
CA SER A 94 -4.48 14.27 14.91
C SER A 94 -4.36 13.29 16.09
N ALA A 95 -3.71 12.13 15.91
CA ALA A 95 -3.62 11.10 16.96
C ALA A 95 -2.24 11.00 17.64
N TYR A 96 -1.21 11.72 17.14
CA TYR A 96 0.15 11.66 17.67
C TYR A 96 0.52 12.85 18.58
N THR A 97 -0.48 13.48 19.19
CA THR A 97 -0.26 14.48 20.26
C THR A 97 -0.95 14.02 21.53
N ARG A 98 -0.47 12.91 22.09
CA ARG A 98 -0.55 12.64 23.53
C ARG A 98 0.47 11.56 23.87
N LYS A 99 1.25 11.84 24.91
CA LYS A 99 2.31 11.01 25.53
C LYS A 99 3.73 11.29 25.05
N THR A 100 4.25 12.45 25.42
CA THR A 100 5.53 12.54 26.14
C THR A 100 5.42 13.69 27.14
N VAL A 101 5.46 13.31 28.42
CA VAL A 101 5.81 14.00 29.67
C VAL A 101 5.65 15.51 29.73
#